data_AF-A0A0F6ILI0-F1
#
_entry.id   AF-A0A0F6ILI0-F1
#
_cell.length_a   1.000
_cell.length_b   1.000
_cell.length_c   1.000
_cell.angle_alpha   90.00
_cell.angle_beta   90.00
_cell.angle_gamma   90.00
#
_symmetry.space_group_name_H-M   'P 1'
#
loop_
_entity.id
_entity.type
_entity.pdbx_description
1 polymer ?
#
loop_
_entity_poly.entity_id
_entity_poly.type
_entity_poly.pdbx_seq_one_letter_code
_entity_poly.pdbx_strand_id
1 'polypeptide(L)' 'MAKDWKGFDPKNPKVSDLIPFAYAIYGFLFVWSFFPFFGIISALVVIPFNKNKFLKYLPLVTNLYMSTVYLLYLYK' A
#
# COMPACT_ATOMS: atom_id res chain seq x y z
N MET A 1 -23.12 -1.07 -1.87
CA MET A 1 -23.69 0.23 -1.45
C MET A 1 -22.93 1.33 -2.18
N ALA A 2 -23.45 1.80 -3.32
CA ALA A 2 -22.90 2.96 -4.01
C ALA A 2 -23.30 4.21 -3.21
N LYS A 3 -22.39 4.68 -2.35
CA LYS A 3 -22.58 5.91 -1.59
C LYS A 3 -22.59 7.05 -2.60
N ASP A 4 -23.72 7.73 -2.69
CA ASP A 4 -24.00 8.77 -3.68
C ASP A 4 -22.85 9.75 -3.80
N TRP A 5 -22.36 9.95 -5.03
CA TRP A 5 -21.37 10.97 -5.39
C TRP A 5 -21.98 12.39 -5.37
N LYS A 6 -22.97 12.62 -4.51
CA LYS A 6 -23.62 13.92 -4.27
C LYS A 6 -22.68 14.82 -3.48
N GLY A 7 -21.68 15.37 -4.15
CA GLY A 7 -20.72 16.29 -3.53
C GLY A 7 -19.32 16.26 -4.14
N PHE A 8 -19.04 15.32 -5.05
CA PHE A 8 -17.79 15.29 -5.79
C PHE A 8 -17.82 16.37 -6.87
N ASP A 9 -17.06 17.45 -6.66
CA ASP A 9 -16.80 18.46 -7.69
C ASP A 9 -15.50 18.09 -8.44
N PRO A 10 -15.57 17.61 -9.69
CA PRO A 10 -14.38 17.22 -10.45
C PRO A 10 -13.44 18.39 -10.76
N LYS A 11 -13.91 19.65 -10.64
CA LYS A 11 -13.06 20.85 -10.81
C LYS A 11 -12.39 21.28 -9.50
N ASN A 12 -12.84 20.79 -8.35
CA ASN A 12 -12.26 21.07 -7.04
C ASN A 12 -12.37 19.86 -6.09
N PRO A 13 -11.62 18.77 -6.35
CA PRO A 13 -11.69 17.56 -5.56
C PRO A 13 -11.24 17.82 -4.12
N LYS A 14 -12.07 17.45 -3.14
CA LYS A 14 -11.71 17.58 -1.72
C LYS A 14 -10.80 16.43 -1.31
N VAL A 15 -9.93 16.67 -0.33
CA VAL A 15 -9.03 15.64 0.22
C VAL A 15 -9.81 14.41 0.66
N SER A 16 -11.02 14.58 1.21
CA SER A 16 -11.93 13.49 1.61
C SER A 16 -12.27 12.53 0.48
N ASP A 17 -12.34 13.02 -0.75
CA ASP A 17 -12.76 12.25 -1.93
C ASP A 17 -11.58 11.42 -2.48
N LEU A 18 -10.35 11.84 -2.18
CA LEU A 18 -9.10 11.16 -2.54
C LEU A 18 -8.69 10.09 -1.52
N ILE A 19 -9.18 10.17 -0.28
CA ILE A 19 -8.87 9.19 0.79
C ILE A 19 -9.15 7.74 0.36
N PRO A 20 -10.34 7.38 -0.19
CA PRO A 20 -10.63 6.01 -0.58
C PRO A 20 -9.67 5.48 -1.64
N PHE A 21 -9.29 6.34 -2.59
CA PHE A 21 -8.35 6.01 -3.65
C PHE A 21 -6.93 5.80 -3.11
N ALA A 22 -6.47 6.65 -2.19
CA ALA A 22 -5.19 6.49 -1.53
C ALA A 22 -5.12 5.18 -0.73
N TYR A 23 -6.19 4.82 -0.02
CA TYR A 23 -6.28 3.54 0.69
C TYR A 23 -6.30 2.35 -0.28
N ALA A 24 -6.98 2.46 -1.43
CA ALA A 24 -6.98 1.41 -2.45
C ALA A 24 -5.58 1.20 -3.05
N ILE A 25 -4.86 2.27 -3.38
CA ILE A 25 -3.47 2.19 -3.86
C ILE A 25 -2.58 1.59 -2.77
N TYR A 26 -2.69 2.06 -1.53
CA TYR A 26 -1.91 1.52 -0.42
C TYR A 26 -2.17 0.03 -0.24
N GLY A 27 -3.44 -0.41 -0.30
CA GLY A 27 -3.81 -1.82 -0.23
C GLY A 27 -3.21 -2.64 -1.38
N PHE A 28 -3.24 -2.13 -2.60
CA PHE A 28 -2.63 -2.77 -3.77
C PHE A 28 -1.11 -2.93 -3.60
N LEU A 29 -0.42 -1.85 -3.20
CA LEU A 29 1.02 -1.86 -2.93
C LEU A 29 1.37 -2.81 -1.78
N PHE A 30 0.52 -2.88 -0.75
CA PHE A 30 0.70 -3.81 0.36
C PHE A 30 0.58 -5.28 -0.09
N VAL A 31 -0.38 -5.61 -0.97
CA VAL A 31 -0.49 -6.97 -1.52
C VAL A 31 0.74 -7.32 -2.37
N TRP A 32 1.30 -6.37 -3.11
CA TRP A 32 2.57 -6.58 -3.81
C TRP A 32 3.76 -6.81 -2.88
N SER A 33 3.69 -6.37 -1.62
CA SER A 33 4.73 -6.65 -0.62
C SER A 33 4.90 -8.13 -0.29
N PHE A 34 3.93 -8.97 -0.62
CA PHE A 34 4.06 -10.42 -0.44
C PHE A 34 5.03 -11.08 -1.43
N PHE A 35 5.38 -10.40 -2.52
CA PHE A 35 6.38 -10.86 -3.47
C PHE A 35 7.76 -10.27 -3.12
N PRO A 36 8.81 -11.09 -2.93
CA PRO A 36 10.12 -10.62 -2.48
C PRO A 36 10.69 -9.46 -3.31
N PHE A 37 10.70 -9.58 -4.64
CA PHE A 37 11.27 -8.56 -5.53
C PHE A 37 10.39 -7.30 -5.68
N PHE A 38 9.08 -7.47 -5.85
CA PHE A 38 8.16 -6.35 -6.09
C PHE A 38 7.81 -5.58 -4.81
N GLY A 39 7.94 -6.22 -3.65
CA GLY A 39 7.56 -5.62 -2.39
C GLY A 39 8.51 -4.55 -1.87
N ILE A 40 9.78 -4.59 -2.26
CA ILE A 40 10.75 -3.52 -1.97
C ILE A 40 10.33 -2.23 -2.68
N ILE A 41 9.96 -2.33 -3.96
CA ILE A 41 9.49 -1.18 -4.76
C ILE A 41 8.23 -0.60 -4.12
N SER A 42 7.30 -1.48 -3.73
CA SER A 42 6.06 -1.07 -3.07
C SER A 42 6.31 -0.33 -1.75
N ALA A 43 7.25 -0.81 -0.94
CA ALA A 43 7.65 -0.15 0.29
C ALA A 43 8.30 1.23 0.03
N LEU A 44 9.20 1.32 -0.95
CA LEU A 44 9.86 2.59 -1.31
C LEU A 44 8.85 3.63 -1.80
N VAL A 45 7.81 3.21 -2.52
CA VAL A 45 6.72 4.10 -2.94
C VAL A 45 5.88 4.54 -1.74
N VAL A 46 5.58 3.69 -0.76
CA VAL A 46 4.72 4.07 0.38
C VAL A 46 5.44 4.98 1.39
N ILE A 47 6.75 4.80 1.58
CA ILE A 47 7.57 5.48 2.59
C ILE A 47 7.47 7.03 2.57
N PRO A 48 7.57 7.71 1.41
CA PRO A 48 7.52 9.17 1.36
C PRO A 48 6.10 9.75 1.50
N PHE A 49 5.05 9.01 1.13
CA PHE A 49 3.69 9.53 1.11
C PHE A 49 2.91 9.28 2.41
N ASN A 50 3.30 8.27 3.21
CA ASN A 50 2.59 7.96 4.44
C ASN A 50 3.19 8.65 5.66
N LYS A 51 2.44 9.58 6.27
CA LYS A 51 2.85 10.28 7.50
C LYS A 51 2.80 9.39 8.75
N ASN A 52 1.99 8.33 8.74
CA ASN A 52 1.89 7.41 9.87
C ASN A 52 3.09 6.46 9.87
N LYS A 53 3.94 6.55 10.91
CA LYS A 53 5.15 5.72 11.05
C LYS A 53 4.86 4.22 10.93
N PHE A 54 3.77 3.72 11.52
CA PHE A 54 3.45 2.29 11.47
C PHE A 54 3.08 1.84 10.05
N LEU A 55 2.09 2.49 9.44
CA LEU A 55 1.63 2.16 8.09
C LEU A 55 2.70 2.39 7.02
N LYS A 56 3.63 3.33 7.27
CA LYS A 56 4.76 3.62 6.39
C LYS A 56 5.70 2.42 6.22
N TYR A 57 6.00 1.69 7.30
CA TYR A 57 6.97 0.58 7.28
C TYR A 57 6.32 -0.80 7.18
N LEU A 58 5.01 -0.89 7.33
CA LEU A 58 4.27 -2.16 7.24
C LEU A 58 4.55 -2.96 5.95
N PRO A 59 4.59 -2.35 4.74
CA PRO A 59 4.92 -3.08 3.52
C PRO A 59 6.36 -3.64 3.52
N LEU A 60 7.31 -2.88 4.09
CA LEU A 60 8.71 -3.28 4.20
C LEU A 60 8.87 -4.49 5.13
N VAL A 61 8.25 -4.43 6.31
CA VAL A 61 8.30 -5.51 7.31
C VAL A 61 7.67 -6.78 6.75
N THR A 62 6.53 -6.65 6.07
CA THR A 62 5.84 -7.78 5.43
C THR A 62 6.71 -8.40 4.33
N ASN A 63 7.34 -7.58 3.51
CA ASN A 63 8.23 -8.06 2.46
C ASN A 63 9.47 -8.77 3.01
N LEU A 64 10.08 -8.27 4.08
CA LEU A 64 11.20 -8.94 4.76
C LEU A 64 10.78 -10.33 5.26
N TYR A 65 9.64 -10.40 5.95
CA TYR A 65 9.11 -11.68 6.44
C TYR A 65 8.87 -12.67 5.31
N MET A 66 8.16 -12.25 4.26
CA MET A 66 7.85 -13.12 3.11
C MET A 66 9.12 -13.53 2.37
N SER A 67 10.10 -12.64 2.21
CA SER A 67 11.39 -12.95 1.59
C SER A 67 12.15 -14.02 2.39
N THR A 68 12.16 -13.92 3.72
CA THR A 68 12.76 -14.97 4.58
C THR A 68 12.04 -16.30 4.42
N VAL A 69 10.70 -16.31 4.41
CA VAL A 69 9.92 -17.54 4.18
C VAL A 69 10.22 -18.16 2.80
N TYR A 70 10.28 -17.34 1.75
CA TYR A 70 10.62 -17.79 0.40
C TYR A 70 12.03 -18.38 0.31
N LEU A 71 13.02 -17.73 0.94
CA LEU A 71 14.38 -18.26 0.99
C LEU A 71 14.41 -19.59 1.73
N LEU A 72 13.80 -19.68 2.92
CA LEU A 72 13.72 -20.93 3.68
C LEU A 72 13.02 -22.05 2.91
N TYR A 73 12.02 -21.73 2.09
CA TYR A 73 11.36 -22.69 1.23
C TYR A 73 12.24 -23.16 0.07
N LEU A 74 13.02 -22.27 -0.54
CA LEU A 74 13.92 -22.60 -1.66
C LEU A 74 15.17 -23.38 -1.23
N TYR A 75 15.66 -23.17 0.01
CA TYR A 75 16.84 -23.85 0.55
C TYR A 75 16.51 -25.17 1.26
N LYS A 76 15.25 -25.61 1.21
CA LYS A 76 14.79 -26.89 1.75
C LYS A 76 14.74 -27.94 0.66
#